data_AF-A0A1F5B0L6-F1
#
_entry.id   AF-A0A1F5B0L6-F1
#
_cell.length_a   1.000
_cell.length_b   1.000
_cell.length_c   1.000
_cell.angle_alpha   90.00
_cell.angle_beta   90.00
_cell.angle_gamma   90.00
#
_symmetry.space_group_name_H-M   'P 1'
#
loop_
_entity.id
_entity.type
_entity.pdbx_description
1 polymer ?
#
loop_
_entity_poly.entity_id
_entity_poly.type
_entity_poly.pdbx_seq_one_letter_code
_entity_poly.pdbx_strand_id
1 'polypeptide(L)' 'MKYSFTCTLDNVVLSAEAKDDKEAVQKLTVLGKKHVKDAHPAASPMTDAEWEKFLRAEWKKQK' A
#
# COMPACT_ATOMS: atom_id res chain seq x y z
N MET A 1 -2.28 16.52 -11.90
CA MET A 1 -1.03 16.38 -11.14
C MET A 1 -0.94 14.94 -10.68
N LYS A 2 0.19 14.25 -10.85
CA LYS A 2 0.39 12.91 -10.30
C LYS A 2 0.77 13.07 -8.83
N TYR A 3 0.12 12.33 -7.95
CA TYR A 3 0.48 12.30 -6.53
C TYR A 3 1.30 11.04 -6.27
N SER A 4 2.38 11.16 -5.50
CA SER A 4 3.16 10.02 -5.05
C SER A 4 2.68 9.62 -3.67
N PHE A 5 2.18 8.40 -3.54
CA PHE A 5 1.74 7.86 -2.26
C PHE A 5 2.78 6.87 -1.78
N THR A 6 3.24 7.07 -0.55
CA THR A 6 4.22 6.19 0.08
C THR A 6 3.60 5.54 1.30
N CYS A 7 3.74 4.23 1.46
CA CYS A 7 3.33 3.49 2.64
C CYS A 7 4.50 2.62 3.10
N THR A 8 4.77 2.60 4.41
CA THR A 8 5.88 1.81 4.95
C THR A 8 5.33 0.52 5.55
N LEU A 9 5.82 -0.62 5.07
CA LEU A 9 5.48 -1.96 5.57
C LEU A 9 6.77 -2.68 5.95
N ASP A 10 6.93 -2.99 7.22
CA ASP A 10 8.05 -3.78 7.75
C ASP A 10 9.43 -3.33 7.23
N ASN A 11 9.70 -2.02 7.31
CA ASN A 11 10.90 -1.33 6.78
C ASN A 11 11.01 -1.21 5.25
N VAL A 12 10.02 -1.66 4.49
CA VAL A 12 9.95 -1.42 3.04
C VAL A 12 8.97 -0.30 2.74
N VAL A 13 9.46 0.73 2.04
CA VAL A 13 8.63 1.82 1.57
C VAL A 13 8.04 1.45 0.21
N LEU A 14 6.74 1.19 0.17
CA LEU A 14 5.98 1.06 -1.06
C LEU A 14 5.60 2.43 -1.56
N SER A 15 6.07 2.79 -2.75
CA SER A 15 5.69 4.02 -3.44
C SER A 15 4.82 3.70 -4.65
N ALA A 16 3.69 4.39 -4.79
CA ALA A 16 2.83 4.31 -5.96
C ALA A 16 2.47 5.71 -6.48
N GLU A 17 2.73 5.94 -7.76
CA GLU A 17 2.20 7.11 -8.46
C GLU A 17 0.75 6.87 -8.87
N ALA A 18 -0.13 7.79 -8.52
CA ALA A 18 -1.53 7.73 -8.92
C ALA A 18 -2.10 9.13 -9.17
N LYS A 19 -3.14 9.20 -9.99
CA LYS A 19 -3.88 10.45 -10.25
C LYS A 19 -4.86 10.76 -9.13
N ASP A 20 -5.42 9.73 -8.51
CA ASP A 20 -6.48 9.79 -7.52
C ASP A 20 -6.21 8.86 -6.33
N ASP A 21 -6.79 9.20 -5.18
CA ASP A 21 -6.61 8.44 -3.94
C ASP A 21 -7.03 6.97 -4.11
N LYS A 22 -8.06 6.68 -4.92
CA LYS A 22 -8.55 5.32 -5.17
C LYS A 22 -7.56 4.47 -5.99
N GLU A 23 -6.93 5.07 -7.00
CA GLU A 23 -5.92 4.40 -7.83
C GLU A 23 -4.64 4.13 -7.03
N ALA A 24 -4.29 5.07 -6.13
CA ALA A 24 -3.15 4.91 -5.22
C ALA A 24 -3.33 3.75 -4.25
N VAL A 25 -4.49 3.68 -3.59
CA VAL A 25 -4.82 2.58 -2.67
C VAL A 25 -4.76 1.24 -3.38
N GLN A 26 -5.38 1.11 -4.57
CA GLN A 26 -5.31 -0.14 -5.32
C GLN A 26 -3.87 -0.58 -5.65
N LYS A 27 -3.03 0.34 -6.14
CA LYS A 27 -1.62 0.02 -6.46
C LYS A 27 -0.82 -0.37 -5.22
N LEU A 28 -0.99 0.37 -4.13
CA LEU A 28 -0.33 0.07 -2.86
C LEU A 28 -0.82 -1.26 -2.24
N THR A 29 -2.11 -1.59 -2.35
CA THR A 29 -2.67 -2.86 -1.88
C THR A 29 -2.07 -4.03 -2.66
N VAL A 30 -1.97 -3.92 -3.98
CA VAL A 30 -1.37 -4.98 -4.82
C VAL A 30 0.11 -5.17 -4.49
N LEU A 31 0.86 -4.07 -4.37
CA LEU A 31 2.28 -4.10 -4.00
C LEU A 31 2.48 -4.66 -2.58
N GLY A 32 1.65 -4.24 -1.63
CA GLY A 32 1.71 -4.66 -0.24
C GLY A 32 1.36 -6.12 -0.05
N LYS A 33 0.27 -6.59 -0.66
CA LYS A 33 -0.07 -8.02 -0.66
C LYS A 33 1.02 -8.88 -1.26
N LYS A 34 1.61 -8.44 -2.38
CA LYS A 34 2.72 -9.16 -3.01
C LYS A 34 3.93 -9.22 -2.09
N HIS A 35 4.31 -8.09 -1.49
CA HIS A 35 5.45 -8.03 -0.58
C HIS A 35 5.23 -8.87 0.68
N VAL A 36 4.07 -8.76 1.33
CA VAL A 36 3.73 -9.56 2.52
C VAL A 36 3.71 -11.05 2.18
N LYS A 37 3.20 -11.45 1.01
CA LYS A 37 3.24 -12.87 0.59
C LYS A 37 4.66 -13.39 0.38
N ASP A 38 5.57 -12.53 -0.09
CA ASP A 38 6.96 -12.87 -0.39
C ASP A 38 7.83 -12.88 0.88
N ALA A 39 7.73 -11.82 1.70
CA ALA A 39 8.47 -11.64 2.95
C ALA A 39 7.90 -12.46 4.13
N HIS A 40 6.57 -12.65 4.17
CA HIS A 40 5.86 -13.36 5.22
C HIS A 40 4.86 -14.37 4.63
N PRO A 41 5.34 -15.50 4.06
CA PRO A 41 4.47 -16.51 3.45
C PRO A 41 3.49 -17.18 4.44
N ALA A 42 3.75 -17.07 5.74
CA ALA A 42 2.88 -17.55 6.82
C ALA A 42 1.91 -16.48 7.37
N ALA A 43 2.02 -15.22 6.94
CA ALA A 43 1.10 -14.18 7.36
C ALA A 43 -0.28 -14.42 6.74
N SER A 44 -1.33 -14.29 7.56
CA SER A 44 -2.69 -14.38 7.06
C SER A 44 -2.94 -13.29 6.02
N PRO A 45 -3.54 -13.62 4.87
CA PRO A 45 -3.86 -12.61 3.86
C PRO A 45 -4.89 -11.64 4.43
N MET A 46 -4.49 -10.40 4.70
CA MET A 46 -5.42 -9.33 5.04
C MET A 46 -6.40 -9.09 3.89
N THR A 47 -7.65 -8.80 4.26
CA THR A 47 -8.69 -8.43 3.28
C THR A 47 -8.38 -7.09 2.61
N ASP A 48 -8.92 -6.85 1.41
CA ASP A 48 -8.74 -5.56 0.73
C ASP A 48 -9.19 -4.38 1.60
N ALA A 49 -10.29 -4.52 2.35
CA ALA A 49 -10.79 -3.49 3.25
C ALA A 49 -9.82 -3.17 4.40
N GLU A 50 -9.11 -4.16 4.93
CA GLU A 50 -8.08 -3.95 5.95
C GLU A 50 -6.85 -3.27 5.36
N TRP A 51 -6.44 -3.68 4.16
CA TRP A 51 -5.40 -2.99 3.41
C TRP A 51 -5.76 -1.54 3.13
N GLU A 52 -6.99 -1.24 2.68
CA GLU A 52 -7.40 0.14 2.45
C GLU A 52 -7.36 0.99 3.73
N LYS A 53 -7.79 0.43 4.87
CA LYS A 53 -7.74 1.13 6.17
C LYS A 53 -6.30 1.33 6.64
N PHE A 54 -5.47 0.30 6.55
CA PHE A 54 -4.06 0.35 6.94
C PHE A 54 -3.29 1.34 6.07
N LEU A 55 -3.42 1.22 4.74
CA LEU A 55 -2.82 2.14 3.79
C LEU A 55 -3.31 3.56 4.05
N ARG A 56 -4.61 3.79 4.28
CA ARG A 56 -5.10 5.13 4.59
C ARG A 56 -4.58 5.71 5.91
N ALA A 57 -4.28 4.86 6.89
CA ALA A 57 -3.71 5.27 8.17
C ALA A 57 -2.21 5.58 8.07
N GLU A 58 -1.46 4.75 7.33
CA GLU A 58 0.00 4.79 7.28
C GLU A 58 0.58 5.49 6.04
N TRP A 59 -0.23 5.75 5.01
CA TRP A 59 0.25 6.39 3.80
C TRP A 59 0.53 7.88 3.99
N LYS A 60 1.59 8.35 3.36
CA LYS A 60 1.91 9.77 3.24
C LYS A 60 1.76 10.18 1.79
N LYS A 61 0.89 11.17 1.55
CA LYS A 61 0.76 11.84 0.25
C LYS A 61 1.93 12.80 0.11
N GLN A 62 2.87 12.46 -0.76
CA GLN A 62 3.92 13.38 -1.18
C GLN A 62 3.47 14.12 -2.45
N LYS A 63 3.71 15.42 -2.45
CA LYS A 63 3.23 16.37 -3.45
C LYS A 63 4.33 16.71 -4.44
#